data_AF-A0A1V5S323-F1
#
_entry.id   AF-A0A1V5S323-F1
#
_cell.length_a   1.000
_cell.length_b   1.000
_cell.length_c   1.000
_cell.angle_alpha   90.00
_cell.angle_beta   90.00
_cell.angle_gamma   90.00
#
_symmetry.space_group_name_H-M   'P 1'
#
loop_
_entity.id
_entity.type
_entity.pdbx_description
1 polymer ?
#
loop_
_entity_poly.entity_id
_entity_poly.type
_entity_poly.pdbx_seq_one_letter_code
_entity_poly.pdbx_strand_id
1 'polypeptide(L)'
;MQRTMRIKKALRWANKNKAYILAITIAAALTPQAIQYAECERGYSGAIGGEFLLIPLAILVTYFIKTIPKEMKAIWAEVTQDEKAQ
;
A
#
# COMPACT_ATOMS: atom_id res chain seq x y z
N MET A 1 21.70 17.12 21.97
CA MET A 1 21.62 17.32 20.51
C MET A 1 21.23 16.06 19.71
N GLN A 2 21.59 14.83 20.11
CA GLN A 2 21.25 13.60 19.35
C GLN A 2 19.75 13.24 19.30
N ARG A 3 18.95 13.60 20.32
CA ARG A 3 17.51 13.26 20.40
C ARG A 3 16.67 13.92 19.30
N THR A 4 17.00 15.15 18.93
CA THR A 4 16.26 15.91 17.90
C THR A 4 16.52 15.39 16.49
N MET A 5 17.73 14.83 16.22
CA MET A 5 18.04 14.21 14.94
C MET A 5 17.24 12.93 14.68
N ARG A 6 16.99 12.11 15.72
CA ARG A 6 16.21 10.87 15.59
C ARG A 6 14.75 11.15 15.23
N ILE A 7 14.15 12.17 15.85
CA ILE A 7 12.75 12.57 15.61
C ILE A 7 12.58 13.08 14.17
N LYS A 8 13.47 13.96 13.70
CA LYS A 8 13.40 14.47 12.31
C LYS A 8 13.55 13.35 11.27
N LYS A 9 14.40 12.35 11.53
CA LYS A 9 14.55 11.18 10.66
C LYS A 9 13.27 10.33 10.61
N ALA A 10 12.65 10.09 11.76
CA ALA A 10 11.38 9.36 11.86
C ALA A 10 10.23 10.08 11.12
N LEU A 11 10.08 11.39 11.33
CA LEU A 11 9.10 12.22 10.63
C LEU A 11 9.29 12.20 9.10
N ARG A 12 10.55 12.29 8.63
CA ARG A 12 10.87 12.22 7.20
C ARG A 12 10.51 10.85 6.62
N TRP A 13 10.80 9.77 7.34
CA TRP A 13 10.43 8.42 6.95
C TRP A 13 8.91 8.22 6.89
N ALA A 14 8.19 8.69 7.92
CA ALA A 14 6.72 8.61 7.96
C ALA A 14 6.10 9.36 6.79
N ASN A 15 6.59 10.56 6.49
CA ASN A 15 6.09 11.35 5.36
C ASN A 15 6.39 10.67 4.00
N LYS A 16 7.55 10.00 3.86
CA LYS A 16 7.86 9.20 2.65
C LYS A 16 6.92 8.01 2.47
N ASN A 17 6.50 7.40 3.59
CA ASN A 17 5.67 6.19 3.61
C ASN A 17 4.19 6.45 3.95
N LYS A 18 3.74 7.71 3.95
CA LYS A 18 2.37 8.09 4.35
C LYS A 18 1.26 7.31 3.64
N ALA A 19 1.46 6.99 2.36
CA ALA A 19 0.50 6.20 1.58
C ALA A 19 0.38 4.75 2.10
N TYR A 20 1.49 4.12 2.49
CA TYR A 20 1.49 2.78 3.07
C TYR A 20 0.90 2.79 4.47
N ILE A 21 1.23 3.81 5.27
CA ILE A 21 0.64 3.98 6.61
C ILE A 21 -0.88 4.10 6.49
N LEU A 22 -1.36 4.96 5.59
CA LEU A 22 -2.79 5.14 5.33
C LEU A 22 -3.45 3.83 4.85
N ALA A 23 -2.83 3.13 3.90
CA ALA A 23 -3.34 1.86 3.39
C ALA A 23 -3.46 0.79 4.48
N ILE A 24 -2.44 0.67 5.36
CA ILE A 24 -2.47 -0.24 6.50
C ILE A 24 -3.56 0.16 7.49
N THR A 25 -3.70 1.45 7.81
CA THR A 25 -4.74 1.94 8.72
C THR A 25 -6.14 1.64 8.18
N ILE A 26 -6.39 1.87 6.90
CA ILE A 26 -7.68 1.56 6.26
C ILE A 26 -7.91 0.05 6.26
N ALA A 27 -6.93 -0.75 5.84
CA ALA A 27 -7.06 -2.20 5.80
C ALA A 27 -7.36 -2.78 7.20
N ALA A 28 -6.62 -2.32 8.22
CA ALA A 28 -6.84 -2.73 9.60
C ALA A 28 -8.23 -2.33 10.14
N ALA A 29 -8.76 -1.18 9.73
CA ALA A 29 -10.12 -0.77 10.09
C ALA A 29 -11.20 -1.62 9.39
N LEU A 30 -10.93 -2.10 8.17
CA LEU A 30 -11.84 -2.93 7.38
C LEU A 30 -11.77 -4.42 7.76
N THR A 31 -10.65 -4.91 8.29
CA THR A 31 -10.47 -6.33 8.65
C THR A 31 -11.55 -6.86 9.60
N PRO A 32 -11.96 -6.18 10.69
CA PRO A 32 -13.03 -6.66 11.56
C PRO A 32 -14.37 -6.82 10.83
N GLN A 33 -14.69 -5.88 9.94
CA GLN A 33 -15.90 -5.95 9.13
C GLN A 33 -15.84 -7.13 8.16
N ALA A 34 -14.69 -7.34 7.50
CA ALA A 34 -14.48 -8.49 6.62
C ALA A 34 -14.61 -9.83 7.37
N ILE A 35 -14.11 -9.91 8.62
CA ILE A 35 -14.29 -11.08 9.48
C ILE A 35 -15.77 -11.30 9.80
N GLN A 36 -16.50 -10.25 10.20
CA GLN A 36 -17.94 -10.37 10.49
C GLN A 36 -18.76 -10.84 9.29
N TYR A 37 -18.46 -10.32 8.09
CA TYR A 37 -19.09 -10.79 6.85
C TYR A 37 -18.75 -12.27 6.58
N ALA A 38 -17.49 -12.67 6.74
CA ALA A 38 -17.07 -14.06 6.53
C ALA A 38 -17.70 -15.03 7.55
N GLU A 39 -17.85 -14.61 8.81
CA GLU A 39 -18.54 -15.38 9.85
C GLU A 39 -20.03 -15.55 9.53
N CYS A 40 -20.68 -14.48 9.05
CA CYS A 40 -22.07 -14.53 8.62
C CYS A 40 -22.28 -15.46 7.42
N GLU A 41 -21.35 -15.46 6.46
CA GLU A 41 -21.43 -16.29 5.26
C GLU A 41 -21.14 -17.77 5.56
N ARG A 42 -20.16 -18.05 6.44
CA ARG A 42 -19.75 -19.42 6.80
C ARG A 42 -20.60 -20.05 7.90
N GLY A 43 -21.37 -19.25 8.65
CA GLY A 43 -22.28 -19.74 9.69
C GLY A 43 -21.62 -20.19 10.99
N TYR A 44 -20.35 -19.86 11.22
CA TYR A 44 -19.66 -20.09 12.50
C TYR A 44 -18.70 -18.95 12.86
N SER A 45 -18.61 -18.64 14.16
CA SER A 45 -17.71 -17.61 14.69
C SER A 45 -16.27 -18.11 14.72
N GLY A 46 -15.31 -17.22 14.46
CA GLY A 46 -13.89 -17.53 14.45
C GLY A 46 -13.37 -18.05 13.11
N ALA A 47 -14.07 -17.80 12.01
CA ALA A 47 -13.61 -18.13 10.67
C ALA A 47 -12.47 -17.18 10.22
N ILE A 48 -11.30 -17.33 10.87
CA ILE A 48 -10.07 -16.63 10.56
C ILE A 48 -9.44 -17.31 9.34
N GLY A 49 -9.49 -16.65 8.18
CA GLY A 49 -8.93 -17.13 6.93
C GLY A 49 -8.26 -16.00 6.15
N GLY A 50 -8.72 -15.77 4.93
CA GLY A 50 -8.14 -14.79 4.01
C GLY A 50 -8.37 -13.32 4.40
N GLU A 51 -9.19 -13.05 5.41
CA GLU A 51 -9.57 -11.69 5.82
C GLU A 51 -8.36 -10.92 6.40
N PHE A 52 -7.42 -11.63 7.02
CA PHE A 52 -6.14 -11.05 7.48
C PHE A 52 -5.20 -10.69 6.34
N LEU A 53 -5.41 -11.25 5.15
CA LEU A 53 -4.62 -10.89 3.96
C LEU A 53 -4.92 -9.48 3.45
N LEU A 54 -5.99 -8.83 3.93
CA LEU A 54 -6.30 -7.44 3.57
C LEU A 54 -5.15 -6.48 3.83
N ILE A 55 -4.42 -6.65 4.93
CA ILE A 55 -3.29 -5.78 5.27
C ILE A 55 -2.12 -5.96 4.29
N PRO A 56 -1.55 -7.17 4.08
CA PRO A 56 -0.49 -7.37 3.10
C PRO A 56 -0.96 -7.04 1.67
N LEU A 57 -2.22 -7.32 1.32
CA LEU A 57 -2.79 -6.96 0.02
C LEU A 57 -2.84 -5.44 -0.18
N ALA A 58 -3.25 -4.67 0.83
CA ALA A 58 -3.28 -3.22 0.76
C ALA A 58 -1.88 -2.62 0.56
N ILE A 59 -0.86 -3.20 1.19
CA ILE A 59 0.55 -2.82 0.96
C ILE A 59 0.96 -3.12 -0.48
N LEU A 60 0.64 -4.32 -0.98
CA LEU A 60 0.97 -4.76 -2.33
C LEU A 60 0.33 -3.86 -3.40
N VAL A 61 -0.98 -3.60 -3.27
CA VAL A 61 -1.73 -2.71 -4.17
C VAL A 61 -1.15 -1.30 -4.14
N THR A 62 -0.85 -0.78 -2.94
CA THR A 62 -0.22 0.55 -2.81
C THR A 62 1.15 0.60 -3.48
N TYR A 63 1.92 -0.48 -3.41
CA TYR A 63 3.20 -0.59 -4.11
C TYR A 63 3.01 -0.52 -5.63
N PHE A 64 2.12 -1.36 -6.19
CA PHE A 64 1.84 -1.36 -7.62
C PHE A 64 1.35 0.00 -8.14
N ILE A 65 0.41 0.64 -7.44
CA ILE A 65 -0.10 1.97 -7.82
C ILE A 65 1.01 3.03 -7.85
N LYS A 66 2.04 2.91 -6.99
CA LYS A 66 3.16 3.86 -6.95
C LYS A 66 4.26 3.56 -7.96
N THR A 67 4.40 2.30 -8.37
CA THR A 67 5.50 1.83 -9.22
C THR A 67 5.09 1.80 -10.70
N ILE A 68 3.93 1.24 -11.02
CA ILE A 68 3.44 1.07 -12.41
C ILE A 68 3.43 2.39 -13.20
N PRO A 69 2.90 3.52 -12.70
CA PRO A 69 2.86 4.74 -13.48
C PRO A 69 4.25 5.35 -13.75
N LYS A 70 5.23 5.06 -12.88
CA LYS A 70 6.60 5.55 -13.06
C LYS A 70 7.30 4.76 -14.15
N GLU A 71 7.17 3.44 -14.12
CA GLU A 71 7.74 2.56 -15.14
C GLU A 71 7.07 2.81 -16.49
N MET A 72 5.74 2.95 -16.53
CA MET A 72 5.02 3.31 -17.75
C MET A 72 5.50 4.64 -18.33
N LYS A 73 5.69 5.68 -17.51
CA LYS A 73 6.22 6.97 -17.99
C LYS A 73 7.64 6.86 -18.54
N ALA A 74 8.49 6.03 -17.94
CA ALA A 74 9.85 5.80 -18.44
C ALA A 74 9.83 5.15 -19.83
N ILE A 75 9.04 4.07 -19.97
CA ILE A 75 8.88 3.36 -21.24
C ILE A 75 8.30 4.29 -22.32
N TRP A 76 7.25 5.06 -22.00
CA TRP A 76 6.66 6.01 -22.95
C TRP A 76 7.64 7.10 -23.39
N ALA A 77 8.50 7.56 -22.48
CA ALA A 77 9.52 8.56 -22.80
C ALA A 77 10.60 8.01 -23.74
N GLU A 78 11.03 6.76 -23.55
CA GLU A 78 11.97 6.08 -24.46
C GLU A 78 11.38 5.96 -25.87
N VAL A 79 10.14 5.48 -25.98
CA VAL A 79 9.44 5.34 -27.28
C VAL A 79 9.29 6.68 -28.01
N THR A 80 8.98 7.77 -27.30
CA THR A 80 8.81 9.09 -27.93
C THR A 80 10.13 9.78 -28.32
N GLN A 81 11.27 9.35 -27.79
CA GLN A 81 12.57 9.86 -28.24
C GLN A 81 13.04 9.16 -29.52
N ASP A 82 12.79 7.85 -29.64
CA ASP A 82 13.11 7.10 -30.86
C ASP A 82 12.29 7.58 -32.07
N GLU A 83 11.01 7.91 -31.88
CA GLU A 83 10.18 8.51 -32.96
C GLU A 83 10.68 9.87 -33.45
N LYS A 84 11.34 10.66 -32.60
CA LYS A 84 11.84 12.00 -32.98
C LYS A 84 13.24 11.97 -33.60
N ALA A 85 13.93 10.83 -33.52
CA ALA A 85 15.28 10.64 -34.05
C ALA A 85 15.28 10.06 -35.47
N GLN A 86 14.12 9.64 -35.99
CA GLN A 86 13.87 9.25 -37.39
C GLN A 86 13.34 10.42 -38.20
#